data_AF-A0A6N6PSR8-F1
#
_entry.id   AF-A0A6N6PSR8-F1
#
_cell.length_a   1.000
_cell.length_b   1.000
_cell.length_c   1.000
_cell.angle_alpha   90.00
_cell.angle_beta   90.00
_cell.angle_gamma   90.00
#
_symmetry.space_group_name_H-M   'P 1'
#
loop_
_entity.id
_entity.type
_entity.pdbx_description
1 polymer ?
#
loop_
_entity_poly.entity_id
_entity_poly.type
_entity_poly.pdbx_seq_one_letter_code
_entity_poly.pdbx_strand_id
1 'polypeptide(L)'
;MFRCFTTLVSVALLVGCGKRVIRMEHAENPNGRYQQQITSAKALLEQKESWADRAEWEVIKTSSGWQVIAWRIEHPGKKGPERYLPWGYSLIELDTRMVTVGYNAKG
;
A
#
# COMPACT_ATOMS: atom_id res chain seq x y z
N MET A 1 47.63 35.28 5.07
CA MET A 1 46.81 34.21 4.46
C MET A 1 45.75 33.80 5.46
N PHE A 2 44.51 34.27 5.30
CA PHE A 2 43.34 33.75 6.03
C PHE A 2 42.20 33.66 5.03
N ARG A 3 41.91 32.45 4.58
CA ARG A 3 40.72 32.14 3.77
C ARG A 3 39.85 31.21 4.60
N CYS A 4 39.02 31.82 5.44
CA CYS A 4 37.79 31.21 5.92
C CYS A 4 36.90 30.97 4.70
N PHE A 5 36.82 29.73 4.21
CA PHE A 5 35.75 29.31 3.32
C PHE A 5 34.81 28.41 4.13
N THR A 6 33.77 29.06 4.62
CA THR A 6 32.60 28.50 5.29
C THR A 6 31.90 27.53 4.33
N THR A 7 32.26 26.26 4.37
CA THR A 7 31.60 25.22 3.58
C THR A 7 30.59 24.53 4.49
N LEU A 8 29.44 25.18 4.70
CA LEU A 8 28.41 24.72 5.64
C LEU A 8 27.04 24.73 4.97
N VAL A 9 26.86 23.97 3.89
CA VAL A 9 25.55 23.68 3.30
C VAL A 9 25.63 22.34 2.58
N SER A 10 25.34 21.22 3.25
CA SER A 10 25.07 19.92 2.60
C SER A 10 24.58 18.83 3.58
N VAL A 11 23.49 19.07 4.34
CA VAL A 11 22.70 17.95 4.91
C VAL A 11 21.22 18.34 4.94
N ALA A 12 20.62 18.56 3.78
CA ALA A 12 19.16 18.58 3.59
C ALA A 12 18.67 17.18 3.18
N LEU A 13 19.14 16.14 3.87
CA LEU A 13 18.78 14.74 3.65
C LEU A 13 17.88 14.24 4.80
N LEU A 14 16.70 14.83 4.92
CA LEU A 14 15.55 14.12 5.50
C LEU A 14 14.40 14.27 4.50
N VAL A 15 14.56 13.53 3.42
CA VAL A 15 13.58 13.29 2.38
C VAL A 15 12.32 12.70 3.03
N GLY A 16 11.27 13.52 3.04
CA GLY A 16 9.89 13.12 2.79
C GLY A 16 9.37 11.89 3.53
N CYS A 17 8.95 12.09 4.78
CA CYS A 17 7.88 11.28 5.36
C CYS A 17 6.60 11.46 4.54
N GLY A 18 6.04 10.34 4.09
CA GLY A 18 4.74 10.29 3.43
C GLY A 18 4.83 9.68 2.04
N LYS A 19 4.94 8.35 1.97
CA LYS A 19 4.53 7.63 0.77
C LYS A 19 3.06 7.96 0.52
N ARG A 20 2.78 8.94 -0.33
CA ARG A 20 1.46 9.07 -0.94
C ARG A 20 1.27 7.81 -1.75
N VAL A 21 0.31 7.00 -1.37
CA VAL A 21 -0.25 5.95 -2.22
C VAL A 21 -0.92 6.70 -3.38
N ILE A 22 -0.12 7.06 -4.39
CA ILE A 22 -0.62 7.64 -5.63
C ILE A 22 -1.29 6.48 -6.36
N ARG A 23 -2.62 6.49 -6.28
CA ARG A 23 -3.58 5.70 -7.05
C ARG A 23 -3.07 5.47 -8.48
N MET A 24 -2.85 4.21 -8.86
CA MET A 24 -2.49 3.82 -10.22
C MET A 24 -3.57 2.97 -10.91
N GLU A 25 -3.54 3.04 -12.24
CA GLU A 25 -4.59 2.78 -13.24
C GLU A 25 -5.08 1.32 -13.31
N HIS A 26 -4.32 0.37 -12.75
CA HIS A 26 -4.68 -1.05 -12.75
C HIS A 26 -3.85 -1.80 -11.70
N ALA A 27 -4.49 -2.66 -10.90
CA ALA A 27 -3.78 -3.52 -9.95
C ALA A 27 -2.89 -4.52 -10.71
N GLU A 28 -1.61 -4.61 -10.34
CA GLU A 28 -0.70 -5.58 -10.93
C GLU A 28 -1.22 -7.00 -10.66
N ASN A 29 -1.32 -7.81 -11.72
CA ASN A 29 -2.00 -9.11 -11.73
C ASN A 29 -1.53 -10.02 -10.55
N PRO A 30 -2.39 -10.27 -9.54
CA PRO A 30 -1.96 -10.78 -8.23
C PRO A 30 -1.69 -12.30 -8.15
N ASN A 31 -2.11 -13.08 -9.15
CA ASN A 31 -2.34 -14.52 -8.97
C ASN A 31 -1.11 -15.42 -9.03
N GLY A 32 0.10 -14.89 -9.28
CA GLY A 32 1.31 -15.72 -9.39
C GLY A 32 2.33 -15.49 -8.26
N ARG A 33 2.81 -14.26 -8.11
CA ARG A 33 3.97 -13.95 -7.27
C ARG A 33 3.62 -13.66 -5.80
N TYR A 34 2.43 -13.10 -5.54
CA TYR A 34 2.08 -12.56 -4.23
C TYR A 34 0.87 -13.24 -3.56
N GLN A 35 0.53 -14.45 -4.01
CA GLN A 35 -0.65 -15.19 -3.54
C GLN A 35 -0.63 -15.39 -2.01
N GLN A 36 0.53 -15.66 -1.42
CA GLN A 36 0.64 -15.87 0.03
C GLN A 36 0.38 -14.57 0.83
N GLN A 37 0.87 -13.43 0.33
CA GLN A 37 0.67 -12.11 0.95
C GLN A 37 -0.80 -11.75 0.92
N ILE A 38 -1.43 -11.96 -0.24
CA ILE A 38 -2.84 -11.68 -0.45
C ILE A 38 -3.71 -12.60 0.40
N THR A 39 -3.37 -13.88 0.51
CA THR A 39 -4.12 -14.82 1.35
C THR A 39 -4.09 -14.39 2.82
N SER A 40 -2.90 -14.00 3.32
CA SER A 40 -2.72 -13.53 4.70
C SER A 40 -3.50 -12.24 4.95
N ALA A 41 -3.43 -11.30 4.02
CA ALA A 41 -4.17 -10.05 4.09
C ALA A 41 -5.70 -10.24 3.95
N LYS A 42 -6.15 -11.16 3.09
CA LYS A 42 -7.58 -11.50 2.90
C LYS A 42 -8.17 -12.09 4.16
N ALA A 43 -7.48 -13.01 4.83
CA ALA A 43 -7.94 -13.58 6.09
C ALA A 43 -8.18 -12.51 7.16
N LEU A 44 -7.31 -11.49 7.24
CA LEU A 44 -7.52 -10.36 8.15
C LEU A 44 -8.68 -9.48 7.70
N LEU A 45 -8.76 -9.18 6.40
CA LEU A 45 -9.80 -8.30 5.86
C LEU A 45 -11.19 -8.91 6.03
N GLU A 46 -11.36 -10.22 5.80
CA GLU A 46 -12.61 -10.95 6.01
C GLU A 46 -13.10 -10.88 7.46
N GLN A 47 -12.19 -10.82 8.43
CA GLN A 47 -12.54 -10.67 9.85
C GLN A 47 -13.01 -9.25 10.21
N LYS A 48 -12.58 -8.25 9.44
CA LYS A 48 -12.81 -6.83 9.73
C LYS A 48 -13.90 -6.21 8.88
N GLU A 49 -14.05 -6.66 7.64
CA GLU A 49 -14.77 -5.97 6.57
C GLU A 49 -15.60 -6.95 5.74
N SER A 50 -16.87 -6.62 5.49
CA SER A 50 -17.80 -7.49 4.73
C SER A 50 -17.60 -7.45 3.21
N TRP A 51 -16.70 -6.60 2.71
CA TRP A 51 -16.42 -6.43 1.29
C TRP A 51 -15.13 -7.12 0.83
N ALA A 52 -14.47 -7.90 1.70
CA ALA A 52 -13.21 -8.57 1.42
C ALA A 52 -13.22 -9.45 0.15
N ASP A 53 -14.35 -10.09 -0.16
CA ASP A 53 -14.51 -10.93 -1.35
C ASP A 53 -14.59 -10.14 -2.66
N ARG A 54 -14.93 -8.85 -2.57
CA ARG A 54 -15.02 -7.92 -3.70
C ARG A 54 -13.84 -6.94 -3.68
N ALA A 55 -12.77 -7.29 -2.98
CA ALA A 55 -11.57 -6.49 -2.95
C ALA A 55 -10.66 -6.85 -4.12
N GLU A 56 -10.07 -5.84 -4.73
CA GLU A 56 -8.89 -6.00 -5.58
C GLU A 56 -7.62 -5.76 -4.77
N TRP A 57 -6.57 -6.48 -5.11
CA TRP A 57 -5.37 -6.55 -4.29
C TRP A 57 -4.18 -5.96 -5.02
N GLU A 58 -3.47 -5.08 -4.32
CA GLU A 58 -2.20 -4.52 -4.77
C GLU A 58 -1.13 -4.82 -3.72
N VAL A 59 0.01 -5.36 -4.13
CA VAL A 59 1.08 -5.76 -3.22
C VAL A 59 2.34 -4.99 -3.55
N ILE A 60 2.78 -4.17 -2.61
CA ILE A 60 3.97 -3.34 -2.71
C ILE A 60 5.03 -3.91 -1.77
N LYS A 61 6.15 -4.38 -2.32
CA LYS A 61 7.30 -4.80 -1.51
C LYS A 61 7.98 -3.59 -0.87
N THR A 62 8.22 -3.63 0.43
CA THR A 62 8.94 -2.61 1.18
C THR A 62 10.25 -3.15 1.75
N SER A 63 11.04 -2.31 2.43
CA SER A 63 12.25 -2.73 3.13
C SER A 63 11.95 -3.58 4.37
N SER A 64 10.78 -3.41 4.98
CA SER A 64 10.33 -4.12 6.20
C SER A 64 9.46 -5.34 5.92
N GLY A 65 9.00 -5.54 4.69
CA GLY A 65 8.10 -6.63 4.31
C GLY A 65 7.24 -6.27 3.11
N TRP A 66 5.92 -6.26 3.28
CA TRP A 66 4.96 -6.00 2.22
C TRP A 66 3.83 -5.08 2.70
N GLN A 67 3.42 -4.17 1.83
CA GLN A 67 2.20 -3.39 1.97
C GLN A 67 1.18 -3.97 0.99
N VAL A 68 0.09 -4.50 1.54
CA VAL A 68 -1.02 -5.06 0.78
C VAL A 68 -2.18 -4.08 0.86
N ILE A 69 -2.58 -3.52 -0.27
CA ILE A 69 -3.70 -2.61 -0.38
C ILE A 69 -4.88 -3.37 -0.95
N ALA A 70 -5.97 -3.39 -0.21
CA ALA A 70 -7.25 -3.97 -0.61
C ALA A 70 -8.19 -2.85 -1.07
N TRP A 71 -8.44 -2.76 -2.36
CA TRP A 71 -9.34 -1.78 -2.98
C TRP A 71 -10.77 -2.32 -3.02
N ARG A 72 -11.71 -1.62 -2.39
CA ARG A 72 -13.13 -1.98 -2.42
C ARG A 72 -13.74 -1.67 -3.79
N ILE A 73 -14.24 -2.71 -4.45
CA ILE A 73 -14.94 -2.59 -5.73
C ILE A 73 -16.44 -2.46 -5.46
N GLU A 74 -17.06 -1.36 -5.91
CA GLU A 74 -18.52 -1.21 -5.88
C GLU A 74 -19.18 -1.42 -7.24
N HIS A 75 -18.52 -0.99 -8.32
CA HIS A 75 -19.09 -1.07 -9.67
C HIS A 75 -18.23 -1.98 -10.56
N PRO A 76 -18.30 -3.31 -10.41
CA PRO A 76 -17.45 -4.22 -11.17
C PRO A 76 -17.61 -4.12 -12.70
N GLY A 77 -18.74 -3.58 -13.18
CA GLY A 77 -19.01 -3.34 -14.61
C GLY A 77 -18.42 -2.05 -15.18
N LYS A 78 -17.87 -1.15 -14.35
CA LYS A 78 -17.26 0.11 -14.80
C LYS A 78 -15.75 -0.07 -15.02
N LYS A 79 -15.18 0.68 -15.98
CA LYS A 79 -13.73 0.69 -16.24
C LYS A 79 -13.04 1.82 -15.48
N GLY A 80 -11.79 1.59 -15.09
CA GLY A 80 -10.91 2.62 -14.52
C GLY A 80 -11.29 3.06 -13.10
N PRO A 81 -10.96 4.29 -12.70
CA PRO A 81 -11.09 4.75 -11.31
C PRO A 81 -12.54 4.77 -10.78
N GLU A 82 -13.55 4.88 -11.65
CA GLU A 82 -14.96 4.86 -11.24
C GLU A 82 -15.43 3.51 -10.66
N ARG A 83 -14.59 2.47 -10.79
CA ARG A 83 -14.87 1.13 -10.28
C ARG A 83 -14.78 1.03 -8.75
N TYR A 84 -13.94 1.89 -8.17
CA TYR A 84 -13.59 1.88 -6.75
C TYR A 84 -14.26 3.04 -6.02
N LEU A 85 -14.62 2.81 -4.76
CA LEU A 85 -15.01 3.91 -3.88
C LEU A 85 -13.83 4.88 -3.72
N PRO A 86 -14.05 6.21 -3.78
CA PRO A 86 -12.97 7.20 -3.72
C PRO A 86 -12.11 7.12 -2.46
N TRP A 87 -12.60 6.45 -1.40
CA TRP A 87 -11.88 6.25 -0.15
C TRP A 87 -11.91 4.81 0.36
N GLY A 88 -12.57 3.88 -0.34
CA GLY A 88 -12.78 2.52 0.16
C GLY A 88 -11.58 1.64 -0.10
N TYR A 89 -10.54 1.76 0.71
CA TYR A 89 -9.40 0.83 0.65
C TYR A 89 -8.84 0.54 2.03
N SER A 90 -8.37 -0.68 2.24
CA SER A 90 -7.68 -1.07 3.47
C SER A 90 -6.22 -1.33 3.17
N LEU A 91 -5.32 -0.71 3.94
CA LEU A 91 -3.89 -0.97 3.88
C LEU A 91 -3.52 -1.94 5.00
N ILE A 92 -2.91 -3.06 4.61
CA ILE A 92 -2.48 -4.14 5.48
C ILE A 92 -0.97 -4.26 5.34
N GLU A 93 -0.24 -4.10 6.43
CA GLU A 93 1.22 -4.26 6.44
C GLU A 93 1.58 -5.64 6.97
N LEU A 94 2.37 -6.37 6.19
CA LEU A 94 2.89 -7.68 6.54
C LEU A 94 4.41 -7.58 6.72
N ASP A 95 4.95 -8.21 7.75
CA ASP A 95 6.40 -8.39 7.90
C ASP A 95 6.93 -9.49 6.98
N THR A 96 8.25 -9.73 6.98
CA THR A 96 8.92 -10.79 6.19
C THR A 96 8.46 -12.21 6.52
N ARG A 97 7.81 -12.41 7.67
CA ARG A 97 7.25 -13.68 8.13
C ARG A 97 5.75 -13.80 7.85
N MET A 98 5.17 -12.86 7.09
CA MET A 98 3.75 -12.81 6.73
C MET A 98 2.83 -12.53 7.93
N VAL A 99 3.38 -11.98 9.01
CA VAL A 99 2.61 -11.54 10.18
C VAL A 99 2.10 -10.13 9.93
N THR A 100 0.83 -9.90 10.22
CA THR A 100 0.24 -8.56 10.18
C THR A 100 0.88 -7.69 11.26
N VAL A 101 1.59 -6.65 10.84
CA VAL A 101 2.20 -5.66 11.73
C VAL A 101 1.42 -4.34 11.75
N GLY A 102 0.56 -4.11 10.76
CA GLY A 102 -0.24 -2.90 10.66
C GLY A 102 -1.54 -3.13 9.91
N TYR A 103 -2.59 -2.44 10.34
CA TYR A 103 -3.87 -2.38 9.64
C TYR A 103 -4.40 -0.94 9.68
N ASN A 104 -4.67 -0.38 8.52
CA ASN A 104 -5.25 0.94 8.36
C ASN A 104 -6.42 0.86 7.37
N ALA A 105 -7.64 0.85 7.91
CA ALA A 105 -8.84 1.01 7.10
C ALA A 105 -9.00 2.48 6.73
N LYS A 106 -9.03 2.77 5.43
CA LYS A 106 -9.60 4.01 4.90
C LYS A 106 -11.00 3.62 4.44
N GLY A 107 -11.99 4.01 5.24
CA GLY A 107 -13.41 3.78 5.02
C GLY A 107 -14.15 5.11 5.10
#